data_AF-A0A951Z699-F1
#
_entry.id   AF-A0A951Z699-F1
#
_cell.length_a   1.000
_cell.length_b   1.000
_cell.length_c   1.000
_cell.angle_alpha   90.00
_cell.angle_beta   90.00
_cell.angle_gamma   90.00
#
_symmetry.space_group_name_H-M   'P 1'
#
loop_
_entity.id
_entity.type
_entity.pdbx_description
1 polymer ?
#
loop_
_entity_poly.entity_id
_entity_poly.type
_entity_poly.pdbx_seq_one_letter_code
_entity_poly.pdbx_strand_id
1 'polypeptide(L)'
;MKFRRLYWVTEQVATDGSSHVTGVYTSVPDLADHGLRYMANLGPGFRLTLVQLDSTNLPLGTWTAPAFDGIEDALKPYTVGDEITDEHRESLLEALRTFSAAASRP
;
A
#
# COMPACT_ATOMS: atom_id res chain seq x y z
N MET A 1 19.18 -4.79 -15.59
CA MET A 1 18.16 -4.72 -14.52
C MET A 1 16.81 -5.07 -15.11
N LYS A 2 15.99 -5.87 -14.41
CA LYS A 2 14.63 -6.22 -14.85
C LYS A 2 13.67 -5.28 -14.13
N PHE A 3 13.11 -4.31 -14.85
CA PHE A 3 12.07 -3.42 -14.33
C PHE A 3 10.85 -4.26 -13.96
N ARG A 4 10.61 -4.48 -12.66
CA ARG A 4 9.40 -5.13 -12.19
C ARG A 4 8.32 -4.06 -12.21
N ARG A 5 7.30 -4.30 -13.02
CA ARG A 5 6.11 -3.45 -13.07
C ARG A 5 5.33 -3.67 -11.77
N LEU A 6 5.62 -2.86 -10.76
CA LEU A 6 4.97 -2.95 -9.45
C LEU A 6 3.62 -2.23 -9.45
N TYR A 7 2.64 -2.84 -8.80
CA TYR A 7 1.29 -2.29 -8.66
C TYR A 7 0.88 -2.36 -7.20
N TRP A 8 0.19 -1.32 -6.76
CA TRP A 8 -0.38 -1.21 -5.43
C TRP A 8 -1.89 -1.33 -5.55
N VAL A 9 -2.46 -2.28 -4.82
CA VAL A 9 -3.90 -2.48 -4.75
C VAL A 9 -4.38 -2.07 -3.38
N THR A 10 -5.36 -1.19 -3.33
CA THR A 10 -6.03 -0.78 -2.09
C THR A 10 -7.38 -1.45 -1.99
N GLU A 11 -7.73 -1.90 -0.80
CA GLU A 11 -8.97 -2.61 -0.55
C GLU A 11 -9.60 -2.12 0.76
N GLN A 12 -10.92 -1.99 0.76
CA GLN A 12 -11.71 -1.87 1.97
C GLN A 12 -12.11 -3.28 2.42
N VAL A 13 -11.93 -3.60 3.70
CA VAL A 13 -12.16 -4.95 4.24
C VAL A 13 -13.24 -4.91 5.30
N ALA A 14 -14.43 -5.40 4.98
CA ALA A 14 -15.55 -5.42 5.91
C ALA A 14 -15.35 -6.43 7.06
N THR A 15 -16.17 -6.30 8.09
CA THR A 15 -16.11 -7.14 9.31
C THR A 15 -16.44 -8.60 9.07
N ASP A 16 -17.15 -8.91 7.99
CA ASP A 16 -17.47 -10.27 7.55
C ASP A 16 -16.34 -10.94 6.74
N GLY A 17 -15.22 -10.23 6.53
CA GLY A 17 -14.08 -10.69 5.76
C GLY A 17 -14.21 -10.46 4.25
N SER A 18 -15.32 -9.90 3.77
CA SER A 18 -15.42 -9.47 2.37
C SER A 18 -14.50 -8.28 2.10
N SER A 19 -13.93 -8.21 0.90
CA SER A 19 -13.12 -7.07 0.47
C SER A 19 -13.60 -6.48 -0.85
N HIS A 20 -13.44 -5.17 -0.97
CA HIS A 20 -13.71 -4.42 -2.19
C HIS A 20 -12.46 -3.68 -2.61
N VAL A 21 -11.97 -3.95 -3.83
CA VAL A 21 -10.85 -3.20 -4.42
C VAL A 21 -11.31 -1.78 -4.68
N THR A 22 -10.60 -0.82 -4.10
CA THR A 22 -10.93 0.61 -4.21
C THR A 22 -10.02 1.35 -5.17
N GLY A 23 -8.85 0.79 -5.48
CA GLY A 23 -7.88 1.43 -6.36
C GLY A 23 -6.73 0.53 -6.73
N VAL A 24 -6.13 0.82 -7.88
CA VAL A 24 -4.92 0.20 -8.38
C VAL A 24 -3.98 1.29 -8.87
N TYR A 25 -2.76 1.35 -8.32
CA TYR A 25 -1.81 2.42 -8.55
C TYR A 25 -0.48 1.86 -9.03
N THR A 26 0.14 2.53 -10.00
CA THR A 26 1.44 2.14 -10.58
C THR A 26 2.61 2.91 -10.01
N SER A 27 2.34 3.92 -9.17
CA SER A 27 3.35 4.76 -8.55
C SER A 27 3.02 5.01 -7.08
N VAL A 28 4.06 5.22 -6.28
CA VAL A 28 3.90 5.61 -4.87
C VAL A 28 3.27 6.99 -4.71
N PRO A 29 3.64 8.03 -5.49
CA PRO A 29 2.97 9.33 -5.43
C PRO A 29 1.45 9.22 -5.65
N ASP A 30 1.01 8.48 -6.69
CA ASP A 30 -0.43 8.32 -6.95
C ASP A 30 -1.13 7.57 -5.81
N LEU A 31 -0.49 6.52 -5.27
CA LEU A 31 -1.02 5.79 -4.12
C LEU A 31 -1.20 6.72 -2.90
N ALA A 32 -0.19 7.54 -2.60
CA ALA A 32 -0.24 8.44 -1.45
C ALA A 32 -1.33 9.51 -1.62
N ASP A 33 -1.36 10.19 -2.78
CA ASP A 33 -2.25 11.32 -3.03
C ASP A 33 -3.70 10.90 -3.29
N HIS A 34 -3.91 9.75 -3.94
CA HIS A 34 -5.24 9.32 -4.38
C HIS A 34 -5.76 8.08 -3.63
N GLY A 35 -4.89 7.14 -3.28
CA GLY A 35 -5.28 5.88 -2.63
C GLY A 35 -5.43 5.97 -1.12
N LEU A 36 -4.51 6.67 -0.44
CA LEU A 36 -4.54 6.79 1.02
C LEU A 36 -5.37 8.00 1.47
N ARG A 37 -5.15 9.16 0.86
CA ARG A 37 -5.78 10.42 1.29
C ARG A 37 -7.30 10.42 1.28
N TYR A 38 -7.93 9.76 0.30
CA TYR A 38 -9.39 9.72 0.17
C TYR A 38 -10.06 8.62 0.99
N MET A 39 -9.28 7.64 1.48
CA MET A 39 -9.81 6.46 2.16
C MET A 39 -9.82 6.55 3.69
N ALA A 40 -9.30 7.64 4.26
CA ALA A 40 -9.26 7.83 5.71
C ALA A 40 -10.64 7.79 6.41
N ASN A 41 -11.73 7.93 5.65
CA ASN A 41 -13.12 7.93 6.15
C ASN A 41 -13.90 6.64 5.83
N LEU A 42 -13.30 5.64 5.17
CA LEU A 42 -14.03 4.49 4.61
C LEU A 42 -14.05 3.29 5.57
N GLY A 43 -14.85 3.38 6.64
CA GLY A 43 -15.36 2.24 7.40
C GLY A 43 -14.32 1.32 8.03
N PRO A 44 -14.72 0.11 8.47
CA PRO A 44 -13.79 -0.83 9.10
C PRO A 44 -12.85 -1.41 8.04
N GLY A 45 -11.56 -1.46 8.36
CA GLY A 45 -10.54 -2.23 7.65
C GLY A 45 -10.05 -1.63 6.32
N PHE A 46 -8.75 -1.41 6.22
CA PHE A 46 -8.07 -1.04 4.97
C PHE A 46 -6.88 -1.96 4.75
N ARG A 47 -6.72 -2.45 3.52
CA ARG A 47 -5.63 -3.34 3.12
C ARG A 47 -4.89 -2.79 1.91
N LEU A 48 -3.58 -2.80 2.00
CA LEU A 48 -2.66 -2.44 0.92
C LEU A 48 -1.92 -3.71 0.48
N THR A 49 -1.94 -3.97 -0.83
CA THR A 49 -1.27 -5.13 -1.41
C THR A 49 -0.30 -4.67 -2.50
N LEU A 50 0.95 -5.12 -2.42
CA LEU A 50 1.95 -4.90 -3.47
C LEU A 50 2.02 -6.16 -4.35
N VAL A 51 1.87 -5.98 -5.66
CA VAL A 51 1.95 -7.06 -6.64
C VAL A 51 2.92 -6.72 -7.75
N GLN A 52 3.48 -7.76 -8.37
CA GLN A 52 4.24 -7.63 -9.61
C GLN A 52 3.32 -7.98 -10.79
N LEU A 53 3.24 -7.10 -11.80
CA LEU A 53 2.50 -7.39 -13.03
C LEU A 53 3.09 -8.59 -13.76
N ASP A 54 2.21 -9.34 -14.43
CA ASP A 54 2.56 -10.51 -15.23
C ASP A 54 3.27 -11.62 -14.42
N SER A 55 3.07 -11.61 -13.10
CA SER A 55 3.54 -12.65 -12.19
C SER A 55 2.38 -13.55 -11.80
N THR A 56 2.56 -14.87 -11.95
CA THR A 56 1.65 -15.88 -11.40
C THR A 56 1.92 -16.18 -9.94
N ASN A 57 2.92 -15.52 -9.33
CA ASN A 57 3.28 -15.71 -7.94
C ASN A 57 2.31 -14.98 -7.01
N LEU A 58 2.36 -15.35 -5.73
CA LEU A 58 1.67 -14.63 -4.67
C LEU A 58 2.04 -13.13 -4.66
N PRO A 59 1.18 -12.27 -4.07
CA PRO A 59 1.53 -10.88 -3.81
C PRO A 59 2.90 -10.75 -3.14
N LEU A 60 3.61 -9.68 -3.48
CA LEU A 60 4.91 -9.35 -2.89
C LEU A 60 4.78 -8.95 -1.42
N GLY A 61 3.62 -8.45 -1.03
CA GLY A 61 3.27 -8.17 0.35
C GLY A 61 1.83 -7.70 0.48
N THR A 62 1.27 -7.90 1.68
CA THR A 62 -0.08 -7.48 2.04
C THR A 62 -0.06 -6.96 3.47
N TRP A 63 -0.55 -5.74 3.66
CA TRP A 63 -0.49 -5.02 4.93
C TRP A 63 -1.84 -4.40 5.25
N THR A 64 -2.24 -4.48 6.51
CA THR A 64 -3.57 -4.02 6.95
C THR A 64 -3.42 -2.87 7.94
N ALA A 65 -4.26 -1.85 7.77
CA ALA A 65 -4.38 -0.75 8.71
C ALA A 65 -4.90 -1.26 10.08
N PRO A 66 -4.58 -0.57 11.18
CA PRO A 66 -3.75 0.64 11.25
C PRO A 66 -2.25 0.36 11.33
N ALA A 67 -1.83 -0.89 11.52
CA ALA A 67 -0.44 -1.20 11.88
C ALA A 67 0.51 -1.24 10.69
N PHE A 68 0.04 -1.78 9.55
CA PHE A 68 0.87 -2.01 8.35
C PHE A 68 2.20 -2.73 8.67
N ASP A 69 2.16 -3.71 9.57
CA ASP A 69 3.34 -4.32 10.16
C ASP A 69 4.33 -4.87 9.12
N GLY A 70 5.61 -4.53 9.27
CA GLY A 70 6.70 -5.06 8.45
C GLY A 70 6.80 -4.48 7.03
N ILE A 71 5.98 -3.49 6.66
CA ILE A 71 6.06 -2.88 5.32
C ILE A 71 7.42 -2.22 5.06
N GLU A 72 7.99 -1.54 6.04
CA GLU A 72 9.28 -0.86 5.89
C GLU A 72 10.41 -1.82 5.49
N ASP A 73 10.51 -2.97 6.17
CA ASP A 73 11.49 -4.00 5.84
C ASP A 73 11.21 -4.66 4.50
N ALA A 74 9.92 -4.90 4.20
CA ALA A 74 9.50 -5.51 2.95
C ALA A 74 9.80 -4.63 1.72
N LEU A 75 9.92 -3.31 1.88
CA LEU A 75 10.23 -2.40 0.77
C LEU A 75 11.73 -2.28 0.46
N LYS A 76 12.62 -2.62 1.39
CA LYS A 76 14.09 -2.54 1.21
C LYS A 76 14.62 -3.23 -0.06
N PRO A 77 14.14 -4.42 -0.47
CA PRO A 77 14.63 -5.07 -1.69
C PRO A 77 14.29 -4.32 -2.98
N TYR A 78 13.24 -3.49 -2.98
CA TYR A 78 12.77 -2.75 -4.16
C TYR A 78 13.43 -1.38 -4.29
N THR A 79 14.05 -0.86 -3.21
CA THR A 79 14.84 0.39 -3.28
C THR A 79 16.21 0.20 -3.88
N VAL A 80 16.79 -0.99 -3.76
CA VAL A 80 18.08 -1.34 -4.39
C VAL A 80 17.97 -1.40 -5.93
N GLY A 81 16.77 -1.58 -6.47
CA GLY A 81 16.51 -1.71 -7.90
C GLY A 81 16.06 -0.44 -8.62
N ASP A 82 16.00 0.71 -7.92
CA ASP A 82 15.39 1.98 -8.39
C ASP A 82 13.91 1.88 -8.82
N GLU A 83 13.23 0.77 -8.50
CA GLU A 83 11.79 0.61 -8.78
C GLU A 83 10.93 1.44 -7.82
N ILE A 84 11.41 1.58 -6.59
CA ILE A 84 10.89 2.51 -5.59
C ILE A 84 12.11 3.29 -5.09
N THR A 85 12.18 4.59 -5.31
CA THR A 85 13.31 5.38 -4.76
C THR A 85 13.21 5.43 -3.23
N ASP A 86 14.32 5.74 -2.55
CA ASP A 86 14.29 5.95 -1.09
C ASP A 86 13.31 7.08 -0.72
N GLU A 87 13.23 8.14 -1.53
CA GLU A 87 12.26 9.24 -1.36
C GLU A 87 10.81 8.76 -1.50
N HIS A 88 10.52 7.89 -2.47
CA HIS A 88 9.20 7.27 -2.58
C HIS A 88 8.90 6.41 -1.36
N ARG A 89 9.85 5.58 -0.90
CA ARG A 89 9.67 4.75 0.30
C ARG A 89 9.33 5.61 1.51
N GLU A 90 10.11 6.65 1.77
CA GLU A 90 9.89 7.56 2.89
C GLU A 90 8.53 8.26 2.80
N SER A 91 8.18 8.79 1.61
CA SER A 91 6.89 9.43 1.35
C SER A 91 5.70 8.48 1.59
N LEU A 92 5.82 7.21 1.19
CA LEU A 92 4.78 6.21 1.44
C LEU A 92 4.62 5.92 2.94
N LEU A 93 5.72 5.73 3.66
CA LEU A 93 5.70 5.44 5.10
C LEU A 93 5.08 6.61 5.87
N GLU A 94 5.39 7.85 5.49
CA GLU A 94 4.76 9.04 6.07
C GLU A 94 3.26 9.10 5.77
N ALA A 95 2.85 8.83 4.53
CA ALA A 95 1.45 8.79 4.14
C ALA A 95 0.67 7.71 4.91
N LEU A 96 1.24 6.52 5.10
CA LEU A 96 0.63 5.44 5.88
C LEU A 96 0.51 5.78 7.36
N ARG A 97 1.53 6.40 7.96
CA ARG A 97 1.47 6.89 9.35
C ARG A 97 0.36 7.93 9.52
N THR A 98 0.25 8.86 8.58
CA THR A 98 -0.81 9.88 8.56
C THR A 98 -2.19 9.25 8.43
N PHE A 99 -2.34 8.26 7.54
CA PHE A 99 -3.55 7.48 7.37
C PHE A 99 -3.96 6.77 8.66
N SER A 100 -3.04 6.05 9.30
CA SER A 100 -3.29 5.33 10.56
C SER A 100 -3.69 6.26 11.70
N ALA A 101 -3.07 7.45 11.78
CA ALA A 101 -3.42 8.45 12.77
C ALA A 101 -4.85 9.01 12.56
N ALA A 102 -5.29 9.15 11.30
CA ALA A 102 -6.65 9.57 10.97
C ALA A 102 -7.67 8.45 11.27
N ALA A 103 -7.37 7.21 10.88
CA ALA A 103 -8.23 6.04 11.11
C ALA A 103 -8.40 5.68 12.59
N SER A 104 -7.49 6.13 13.46
CA SER A 104 -7.56 5.90 14.92
C SER A 104 -8.42 6.95 15.65
N ARG A 105 -8.97 7.96 14.96
CA ARG A 105 -9.85 8.96 15.57
C ARG A 105 -11.29 8.41 15.61
N PRO A 106 -11.94 8.38 16.79
CA PRO A 106 -13.31 7.87 16.95
C PRO A 106 -14.36 8.77 16.28
#